data_AF-A0A511D0U8-F1
#
_entry.id   AF-A0A511D0U8-F1
#
_cell.length_a   1.000
_cell.length_b   1.000
_cell.length_c   1.000
_cell.angle_alpha   90.00
_cell.angle_beta   90.00
_cell.angle_gamma   90.00
#
_symmetry.space_group_name_H-M   'P 1'
#
loop_
_entity.id
_entity.type
_entity.pdbx_description
1 polymer ?
#
loop_
_entity_poly.entity_id
_entity_poly.type
_entity_poly.pdbx_seq_one_letter_code
_entity_poly.pdbx_strand_id
1 'polypeptide(L)'
;MALLVAGLPFLFGGLAIGYALPVKAALPVTQLVFFPMAFGGGLFLPPTIFPDWLQTVSAILPSRGARDLVVGAVTGAPPDAVAMVAFAVWTVVTAVLAGWAYRRDEGRRFG
;
A
#
# COMPACT_ATOMS: atom_id res chain seq x y z
N MET A 1 -14.19 -8.89 -5.52
CA MET A 1 -12.99 -9.61 -5.02
C MET A 1 -11.71 -8.81 -5.23
N ALA A 2 -11.42 -8.31 -6.44
CA ALA A 2 -10.22 -7.50 -6.71
C ALA A 2 -10.03 -6.30 -5.74
N LEU A 3 -11.09 -5.56 -5.43
CA LEU A 3 -11.04 -4.44 -4.47
C LEU A 3 -10.60 -4.85 -3.05
N LEU A 4 -11.03 -6.02 -2.59
CA LEU A 4 -10.65 -6.52 -1.25
C LEU A 4 -9.16 -6.83 -1.20
N VAL A 5 -8.65 -7.50 -2.25
CA VAL A 5 -7.23 -7.82 -2.37
C VAL A 5 -6.41 -6.54 -2.48
N ALA A 6 -6.80 -5.61 -3.35
CA ALA A 6 -6.15 -4.32 -3.55
C ALA A 6 -6.01 -3.50 -2.26
N GLY A 7 -6.95 -3.65 -1.31
CA GLY A 7 -6.94 -2.98 -0.01
C GLY A 7 -5.95 -3.57 1.01
N LEU A 8 -5.50 -4.81 0.85
CA LEU A 8 -4.68 -5.52 1.84
C LEU A 8 -3.40 -4.79 2.27
N PRO A 9 -2.53 -4.32 1.37
CA PRO A 9 -1.29 -3.66 1.80
C PRO A 9 -1.56 -2.38 2.61
N PHE A 10 -2.63 -1.66 2.29
CA PHE A 10 -3.04 -0.43 2.98
C PHE A 10 -3.66 -0.73 4.34
N LEU A 11 -4.49 -1.76 4.43
CA LEU A 11 -5.07 -2.23 5.68
C LEU A 11 -3.96 -2.61 6.67
N PHE A 12 -3.03 -3.47 6.25
CA PHE A 12 -1.92 -3.88 7.10
C PHE A 12 -0.98 -2.71 7.42
N GLY A 13 -0.70 -1.82 6.45
CA GLY A 13 0.10 -0.63 6.70
C GLY A 13 -0.55 0.28 7.75
N GLY A 14 -1.86 0.49 7.67
CA GLY A 14 -2.63 1.28 8.63
C GLY A 14 -2.61 0.65 10.03
N LEU A 15 -2.75 -0.68 10.12
CA LEU A 15 -2.63 -1.42 11.38
C LEU A 15 -1.22 -1.28 11.97
N ALA A 16 -0.17 -1.44 11.16
CA ALA A 16 1.21 -1.28 11.59
C ALA A 16 1.46 0.12 12.19
N ILE A 17 0.97 1.17 11.52
CA ILE A 17 1.07 2.55 12.03
C ILE A 17 0.25 2.72 13.32
N GLY A 18 -0.97 2.18 13.35
CA GLY A 18 -1.87 2.27 14.50
C GLY A 18 -1.34 1.61 15.77
N TYR A 19 -0.66 0.46 15.65
CA TYR A 19 0.00 -0.19 16.78
C TYR A 19 1.37 0.44 17.14
N ALA A 20 2.06 1.06 16.19
CA ALA A 20 3.38 1.62 16.42
C ALA A 20 3.36 3.04 17.03
N LEU A 21 2.28 3.81 16.82
CA LEU A 21 2.24 5.24 17.17
C LEU A 21 1.06 5.59 18.10
N PRO A 22 1.20 6.64 18.94
CA PRO A 22 0.06 7.22 19.64
C PRO A 22 -1.02 7.72 18.67
N VAL A 23 -2.29 7.65 19.08
CA VAL A 23 -3.45 8.07 18.25
C VAL A 23 -3.28 9.47 17.63
N LYS A 24 -2.73 10.42 18.40
CA LYS A 24 -2.45 11.80 17.93
C LYS A 24 -1.47 11.88 16.76
N ALA A 25 -0.59 10.89 16.60
CA ALA A 25 0.41 10.83 15.54
C ALA A 25 0.03 9.85 14.42
N ALA A 26 -0.75 8.80 14.74
CA ALA A 26 -1.11 7.75 13.78
C ALA A 26 -1.87 8.30 12.56
N LEU A 27 -2.88 9.14 12.78
CA LEU A 27 -3.66 9.75 11.69
C LEU A 27 -2.81 10.60 10.75
N PRO A 28 -2.09 11.65 11.21
CA PRO A 28 -1.30 12.48 10.30
C PRO A 28 -0.18 11.71 9.60
N VAL A 29 0.45 10.74 10.26
CA VAL A 29 1.47 9.88 9.63
C VAL A 29 0.86 9.01 8.53
N THR A 30 -0.30 8.40 8.79
CA THR A 30 -1.00 7.60 7.78
C THR A 30 -1.33 8.44 6.54
N GLN A 31 -1.81 9.67 6.73
CA GLN A 31 -2.09 10.57 5.61
C GLN A 31 -0.81 10.94 4.85
N LEU A 32 0.25 11.31 5.56
CA LEU A 32 1.53 11.68 4.96
C LEU A 32 2.15 10.53 4.15
N VAL A 33 1.90 9.27 4.51
CA VAL A 33 2.41 8.10 3.80
C VAL A 33 1.49 7.70 2.64
N PHE A 34 0.20 7.53 2.90
CA PHE A 34 -0.72 6.96 1.91
C PHE A 34 -1.17 7.96 0.86
N PHE A 35 -1.25 9.25 1.19
CA PHE A 35 -1.67 10.25 0.22
C PHE A 35 -0.65 10.40 -0.92
N PRO A 36 0.66 10.67 -0.68
CA PRO A 36 1.64 10.72 -1.76
C PRO A 36 1.76 9.40 -2.52
N MET A 37 1.63 8.27 -1.83
CA MET A 37 1.63 6.95 -2.45
C MET A 37 0.47 6.78 -3.42
N ALA A 38 -0.73 7.26 -3.09
CA ALA A 38 -1.89 7.21 -3.99
C ALA A 38 -1.69 8.08 -5.25
N PHE A 39 -1.04 9.23 -5.11
CA PHE A 39 -0.63 10.05 -6.27
C PHE A 39 0.45 9.34 -7.10
N GLY A 40 1.53 8.90 -6.46
CA GLY A 40 2.66 8.26 -7.13
C GLY A 40 2.32 6.96 -7.84
N GLY A 41 1.34 6.18 -7.33
CA GLY A 41 0.86 4.96 -7.98
C GLY A 41 -0.19 5.18 -9.07
N GLY A 42 -0.61 6.42 -9.29
CA GLY A 42 -1.55 6.80 -10.34
C GLY A 42 -3.01 6.45 -10.04
N LEU A 43 -3.43 6.49 -8.77
CA LEU A 43 -4.84 6.41 -8.40
C LEU A 43 -5.60 7.70 -8.75
N PHE A 44 -4.92 8.85 -8.71
CA PHE A 44 -5.51 10.16 -9.06
C PHE A 44 -5.25 10.56 -10.52
N LEU A 45 -4.12 10.15 -11.09
CA LEU A 45 -3.71 10.48 -12.45
C LEU A 45 -3.27 9.20 -13.17
N PRO A 46 -3.65 8.98 -14.44
CA PRO A 46 -3.23 7.79 -15.17
C PRO A 46 -1.69 7.69 -15.25
N PRO A 47 -1.06 6.54 -14.96
CA PRO A 47 0.38 6.36 -15.11
C PRO A 47 0.90 6.54 -16.54
N THR A 48 0.02 6.55 -17.55
CA THR A 48 0.36 6.76 -18.97
C THR A 48 0.75 8.21 -19.28
N ILE A 49 0.42 9.17 -18.40
CA ILE A 49 0.81 10.58 -18.55
C ILE A 49 1.99 10.96 -17.66
N PHE A 50 2.56 10.00 -16.93
CA PHE A 50 3.73 10.24 -16.09
C PHE A 50 4.99 10.33 -16.95
N PRO A 51 5.96 11.20 -16.57
CA PRO A 51 7.30 11.14 -17.16
C PRO A 51 7.97 9.79 -16.83
N ASP A 52 8.87 9.33 -17.70
CA ASP A 52 9.45 7.98 -17.66
C ASP A 52 10.04 7.59 -16.29
N TRP A 53 10.72 8.53 -15.63
CA TRP A 53 11.30 8.32 -14.31
C TRP A 53 10.21 8.03 -13.26
N LEU A 54 9.09 8.77 -13.31
CA LEU A 54 7.99 8.60 -12.38
C LEU A 54 7.20 7.35 -12.69
N GLN A 55 7.08 6.99 -13.97
CA GLN A 55 6.46 5.73 -14.38
C GLN A 55 7.24 4.53 -13.81
N THR A 56 8.57 4.57 -13.88
CA THR A 56 9.44 3.53 -13.30
C THR A 56 9.30 3.45 -11.78
N VAL A 57 9.31 4.59 -11.08
CA VAL A 57 9.09 4.63 -9.62
C VAL A 57 7.69 4.15 -9.25
N SER A 58 6.68 4.50 -10.04
CA SER A 58 5.31 4.10 -9.79
C SER A 58 5.15 2.57 -9.83
N ALA A 59 5.89 1.88 -10.70
CA ALA A 59 5.83 0.42 -10.85
C ALA A 59 6.15 -0.34 -9.55
N ILE A 60 6.93 0.23 -8.64
CA ILE A 60 7.28 -0.43 -7.37
C ILE A 60 6.38 0.01 -6.19
N LEU A 61 5.42 0.91 -6.41
CA LEU A 61 4.48 1.34 -5.39
C LEU A 61 3.30 0.37 -5.28
N PRO A 62 2.83 0.05 -4.06
CA PRO A 62 1.69 -0.86 -3.89
C PRO A 62 0.39 -0.28 -4.46
N SER A 63 0.26 1.05 -4.51
CA SER A 63 -0.87 1.75 -5.14
C SER A 63 -0.94 1.54 -6.66
N ARG A 64 0.20 1.39 -7.35
CA ARG A 64 0.22 1.05 -8.78
C ARG A 64 -0.25 -0.37 -9.02
N GLY A 65 0.22 -1.32 -8.24
CA GLY A 65 -0.23 -2.71 -8.35
C GLY A 65 -1.68 -2.89 -7.93
N ALA A 66 -2.14 -2.20 -6.89
CA ALA A 66 -3.55 -2.19 -6.50
C ALA A 66 -4.45 -1.67 -7.63
N ARG A 67 -4.04 -0.57 -8.28
CA ARG A 67 -4.72 -0.02 -9.46
C ARG A 67 -4.79 -1.04 -10.58
N ASP A 68 -3.66 -1.62 -10.98
CA ASP A 68 -3.61 -2.52 -12.14
C ASP A 68 -4.35 -3.83 -11.89
N LEU A 69 -4.37 -4.31 -10.66
CA LEU A 69 -5.17 -5.47 -10.27
C LEU A 69 -6.67 -5.18 -10.44
N VAL A 70 -7.14 -3.99 -10.03
CA VAL A 70 -8.55 -3.61 -10.18
C VAL A 70 -8.90 -3.31 -11.63
N VAL A 71 -8.07 -2.54 -12.34
CA VAL A 71 -8.28 -2.20 -13.75
C VAL A 71 -8.27 -3.46 -14.59
N GLY A 72 -7.28 -4.33 -14.46
CA GLY A 72 -7.19 -5.59 -15.18
C GLY A 72 -8.37 -6.51 -14.90
N ALA A 73 -8.86 -6.57 -13.65
CA ALA A 73 -10.05 -7.34 -13.31
C ALA A 73 -11.35 -6.81 -13.95
N VAL A 74 -11.42 -5.51 -14.27
CA VAL A 74 -12.61 -4.87 -14.87
C VAL A 74 -12.51 -4.82 -16.39
N THR A 75 -11.33 -4.59 -16.94
CA THR A 75 -11.12 -4.37 -18.39
C THR A 75 -10.58 -5.60 -19.12
N GLY A 76 -10.08 -6.60 -18.40
CA GLY A 76 -9.39 -7.76 -18.98
C GLY A 76 -7.97 -7.45 -19.50
N ALA A 77 -7.49 -6.20 -19.34
CA ALA A 77 -6.14 -5.83 -19.73
C ALA A 77 -5.10 -6.53 -18.82
N PRO A 78 -3.99 -7.05 -19.39
CA PRO A 78 -2.95 -7.67 -18.58
C PRO A 78 -2.33 -6.63 -17.63
N PRO A 79 -2.23 -6.91 -16.33
CA PRO A 79 -1.58 -6.00 -15.39
C PRO A 79 -0.07 -5.99 -15.60
N ASP A 80 0.57 -4.89 -15.21
CA ASP A 80 2.03 -4.79 -15.24
C ASP A 80 2.67 -5.79 -14.26
N ALA A 81 3.59 -6.63 -14.75
CA ALA A 81 4.18 -7.70 -13.95
C ALA A 81 5.02 -7.18 -12.78
N VAL A 82 5.77 -6.08 -12.98
CA VAL A 82 6.57 -5.46 -11.93
C VAL A 82 5.66 -4.92 -10.83
N ALA A 83 4.58 -4.24 -11.19
CA ALA A 83 3.59 -3.74 -10.25
C ALA A 83 2.89 -4.86 -9.46
N MET A 84 2.60 -6.01 -10.09
CA MET A 84 2.03 -7.17 -9.38
C MET A 84 3.01 -7.78 -8.37
N VAL A 85 4.28 -7.96 -8.75
CA VAL A 85 5.32 -8.48 -7.85
C VAL A 85 5.54 -7.51 -6.69
N ALA A 86 5.70 -6.22 -6.99
CA ALA A 86 5.86 -5.19 -5.97
C ALA A 86 4.67 -5.15 -5.00
N PHE A 87 3.44 -5.26 -5.52
CA PHE A 87 2.23 -5.33 -4.70
C PHE A 87 2.22 -6.54 -3.76
N ALA A 88 2.59 -7.72 -4.25
CA ALA A 88 2.70 -8.92 -3.43
C ALA A 88 3.76 -8.74 -2.33
N VAL A 89 4.94 -8.22 -2.68
CA VAL A 89 6.02 -7.92 -1.73
C VAL A 89 5.54 -6.94 -0.67
N TRP A 90 4.92 -5.83 -1.05
CA TRP A 90 4.40 -4.83 -0.12
C TRP A 90 3.33 -5.39 0.81
N THR A 91 2.44 -6.24 0.29
CA THR A 91 1.41 -6.90 1.11
C THR A 91 2.04 -7.77 2.20
N VAL A 92 3.08 -8.53 1.86
CA VAL A 92 3.83 -9.33 2.84
C VAL A 92 4.58 -8.44 3.83
N VAL A 93 5.27 -7.40 3.35
CA VAL A 93 6.01 -6.46 4.19
C VAL A 93 5.08 -5.77 5.20
N THR A 94 3.96 -5.22 4.76
CA THR A 94 3.04 -4.53 5.67
C THR A 94 2.34 -5.49 6.62
N ALA A 95 2.02 -6.73 6.18
CA ALA A 95 1.49 -7.76 7.07
C ALA A 95 2.50 -8.14 8.17
N VAL A 96 3.77 -8.32 7.82
CA VAL A 96 4.85 -8.59 8.77
C VAL A 96 5.03 -7.42 9.74
N LEU A 97 5.03 -6.19 9.24
CA LEU A 97 5.14 -4.99 10.08
C LEU A 97 3.95 -4.86 11.04
N ALA A 98 2.73 -5.16 10.57
CA ALA A 98 1.54 -5.15 11.41
C ALA A 98 1.62 -6.21 12.52
N GLY A 99 2.00 -7.44 12.18
CA GLY A 99 2.18 -8.52 13.16
C GLY A 99 3.28 -8.23 14.17
N TRP A 100 4.39 -7.62 13.73
CA TRP A 100 5.46 -7.19 14.63
C TRP A 100 5.03 -6.06 15.57
N ALA A 101 4.37 -5.03 15.04
CA ALA A 101 3.87 -3.91 15.83
C ALA A 101 2.83 -4.35 16.86
N TYR A 102 1.92 -5.25 16.46
CA TYR A 102 0.94 -5.88 17.34
C TYR A 102 1.60 -6.60 18.52
N ARG A 103 2.58 -7.48 18.27
CA ARG A 103 3.29 -8.22 19.32
C ARG A 103 4.07 -7.30 20.27
N ARG A 104 4.62 -6.19 19.74
CA ARG A 104 5.31 -5.18 20.55
C ARG A 104 4.36 -4.44 21.48
N ASP A 105 3.14 -4.15 21.03
CA ASP A 105 2.13 -3.47 21.84
C ASP A 105 1.61 -4.37 22.99
N GLU A 106 1.38 -5.66 22.71
CA GLU A 106 1.01 -6.65 23.74
C GLU A 106 2.03 -6.71 24.89
N GLY A 107 3.33 -6.65 24.57
CA GLY A 107 4.40 -6.65 25.58
C GLY A 107 4.50 -5.38 26.44
N ARG A 108 3.89 -4.26 26.01
CA ARG A 108 3.91 -2.98 26.75
C ARG A 108 2.73 -2.81 27.71
N ARG A 109 1.66 -3.59 27.54
CA ARG A 109 0.41 -3.45 28.29
C ARG A 109 0.34 -4.33 29.55
N PHE A 110 1.29 -5.26 29.71
CA PHE A 110 1.40 -6.19 30.85
C PHE A 110 2.76 -6.13 31.58
N GLY A 111 3.56 -5.08 31.35
CA GLY A 111 4.85 -4.85 32.03
C GLY A 111 4.81 -3.66 32.96
#